data_AF-A0A2V9UH38-F1
#
_entry.id   AF-A0A2V9UH38-F1
#
_cell.length_a   1.000
_cell.length_b   1.000
_cell.length_c   1.000
_cell.angle_alpha   90.00
_cell.angle_beta   90.00
_cell.angle_gamma   90.00
#
_symmetry.space_group_name_H-M   'P 1'
#
loop_
_entity.id
_entity.type
_entity.pdbx_description
1 polymer ?
#
loop_
_entity_poly.entity_id
_entity_poly.type
_entity_poly.pdbx_seq_one_letter_code
_entity_poly.pdbx_strand_id
1 'polypeptide(L)'
;MSGPKANSRKPSLSEKFARLRTRLKDSEWRRYGALLLVGKALGMVIVLLTITVISGLFFAHVHAQTGAPEVKGADVVNPVNTAWTLIAAFLVFGMQVGFTMLEAGFCRSRETVNVLMECVVDTCLCGLLFYAFGFAFMFSHGNGLIGFHWFFLQSAPATYETTGIAFLAVWLFQFAFADTCSTITSGAMIGRTGFVGDLLYSVAVSGFIYPIIGHWAWGPDGWLATMGSDGHFYASLGTGFHDFAGSTVVHTIGGFIALAGAIVLGPRLGRKFKRDGGAPMLPHDLTIAVSGGLILWFGWYGFNPGSTLSAMD
;
A
#
# COMPACT_ATOMS: atom_id res chain seq x y z
N MET A 1 -6.63 42.65 36.74
CA MET A 1 -7.49 43.42 35.81
C MET A 1 -7.58 42.68 34.49
N SER A 2 -8.60 41.85 34.31
CA SER A 2 -8.88 41.16 33.04
C SER A 2 -9.69 42.07 32.14
N GLY A 3 -9.11 42.53 31.03
CA GLY A 3 -9.83 43.29 30.01
C GLY A 3 -10.95 42.46 29.37
N PRO A 4 -12.02 43.09 28.87
CA PRO A 4 -13.17 42.38 28.31
C PRO A 4 -12.75 41.63 27.03
N LYS A 5 -12.98 40.31 27.01
CA LYS A 5 -12.84 39.48 25.79
C LYS A 5 -13.90 39.93 24.78
N ALA A 6 -13.47 40.58 23.70
CA ALA A 6 -14.34 40.89 22.58
C ALA A 6 -14.90 39.59 22.00
N ASN A 7 -16.22 39.44 22.08
CA ASN A 7 -16.94 38.28 21.59
C ASN A 7 -16.99 38.34 20.04
N SER A 8 -15.98 37.79 19.35
CA SER A 8 -15.93 37.81 17.88
C SER A 8 -16.88 36.77 17.30
N ARG A 9 -18.16 37.14 17.17
CA ARG A 9 -19.17 36.35 16.44
C ARG A 9 -18.64 36.05 15.02
N LYS A 10 -18.71 34.78 14.59
CA LYS A 10 -18.35 34.39 13.21
C LYS A 10 -19.23 35.18 12.24
N PRO A 11 -18.65 35.86 11.23
CA PRO A 11 -19.42 36.69 10.32
C PRO A 11 -20.39 35.84 9.50
N SER A 12 -21.59 36.38 9.30
CA SER A 12 -22.63 35.76 8.48
C SER A 12 -22.22 35.72 7.00
N LEU A 13 -22.90 34.90 6.18
CA LEU A 13 -22.60 34.81 4.74
C LEU A 13 -22.74 36.18 4.04
N SER A 14 -23.78 36.94 4.36
CA SER A 14 -23.99 38.28 3.82
C SER A 14 -22.86 39.25 4.20
N GLU A 15 -22.37 39.19 5.44
CA GLU A 15 -21.22 39.98 5.89
C GLU A 15 -19.91 39.58 5.19
N LYS A 16 -19.71 38.29 4.91
CA LYS A 16 -18.57 37.80 4.13
C LYS A 16 -18.61 38.32 2.69
N PHE A 17 -19.77 38.28 2.03
CA PHE A 17 -19.94 38.83 0.69
C PHE A 17 -19.80 40.35 0.65
N ALA A 18 -20.34 41.06 1.64
CA ALA A 18 -20.19 42.51 1.75
C ALA A 18 -18.71 42.91 1.91
N ARG A 19 -17.97 42.20 2.78
CA ARG A 19 -16.51 42.40 2.97
C ARG A 19 -15.71 42.09 1.71
N LEU A 20 -16.05 41.01 1.02
CA LEU A 20 -15.42 40.67 -0.26
C LEU A 20 -15.67 41.78 -1.29
N ARG A 21 -16.91 42.29 -1.40
CA ARG A 21 -17.26 43.40 -2.29
C ARG A 21 -16.51 44.69 -1.95
N THR A 22 -16.26 44.96 -0.67
CA THR A 22 -15.45 46.14 -0.26
C THR A 22 -13.98 45.94 -0.63
N ARG A 23 -13.42 44.77 -0.35
CA ARG A 23 -12.02 44.45 -0.67
C ARG A 23 -11.75 44.43 -2.17
N LEU A 24 -12.71 43.99 -2.99
CA LEU A 24 -12.58 44.01 -4.45
C LEU A 24 -12.56 45.42 -5.07
N LYS A 25 -12.93 46.47 -4.31
CA LYS A 25 -12.78 47.86 -4.77
C LYS A 25 -11.34 48.37 -4.63
N ASP A 26 -10.58 47.80 -3.70
CA ASP A 26 -9.18 48.17 -3.46
C ASP A 26 -8.27 47.57 -4.55
N SER A 27 -7.36 48.39 -5.07
CA SER A 27 -6.40 47.99 -6.10
C SER A 27 -5.38 46.96 -5.61
N GLU A 28 -4.96 47.02 -4.35
CA GLU A 28 -3.98 46.07 -3.79
C GLU A 28 -4.61 44.71 -3.55
N TRP A 29 -5.84 44.67 -3.02
CA TRP A 29 -6.58 43.43 -2.83
C TRP A 29 -6.95 42.75 -4.15
N ARG A 30 -7.20 43.52 -5.21
CA ARG A 30 -7.38 42.96 -6.56
C ARG A 30 -6.10 42.31 -7.08
N ARG A 31 -4.94 42.96 -6.90
CA ARG A 31 -3.63 42.38 -7.26
C ARG A 31 -3.32 41.11 -6.47
N TYR A 32 -3.57 41.14 -5.15
CA TYR A 32 -3.35 39.98 -4.29
C TYR A 32 -4.31 38.81 -4.63
N GLY A 33 -5.59 39.10 -4.87
CA GLY A 33 -6.57 38.11 -5.31
C GLY A 33 -6.22 37.51 -6.67
N ALA A 34 -5.77 38.34 -7.63
CA ALA A 34 -5.29 37.87 -8.92
C ALA A 34 -4.04 36.98 -8.76
N LEU A 35 -3.07 37.36 -7.92
CA LEU A 35 -1.88 36.55 -7.64
C LEU A 35 -2.23 35.18 -7.07
N LEU A 36 -3.17 35.09 -6.13
CA LEU A 36 -3.63 33.82 -5.56
C LEU A 36 -4.38 32.95 -6.59
N LEU A 37 -5.24 33.55 -7.41
CA LEU A 37 -6.00 32.83 -8.42
C LEU A 37 -5.10 32.34 -9.55
N VAL A 38 -4.20 33.19 -10.03
CA VAL A 38 -3.21 32.85 -11.07
C VAL A 38 -2.24 31.79 -10.56
N GLY A 39 -1.74 31.91 -9.32
CA GLY A 39 -0.87 30.90 -8.72
C GLY A 39 -1.56 29.53 -8.59
N LYS A 40 -2.83 29.50 -8.17
CA LYS A 40 -3.63 28.26 -8.13
C LYS A 40 -3.89 27.70 -9.52
N ALA A 41 -4.24 28.54 -10.48
CA ALA A 41 -4.47 28.12 -11.86
C ALA A 41 -3.21 27.54 -12.50
N LEU A 42 -2.05 28.19 -12.31
CA LEU A 42 -0.74 27.67 -12.72
C LEU A 42 -0.43 26.32 -12.06
N GLY A 43 -0.65 26.20 -10.75
CA GLY A 43 -0.48 24.92 -10.05
C GLY A 43 -1.35 23.80 -10.63
N MET A 44 -2.64 24.07 -10.88
CA MET A 44 -3.55 23.10 -11.51
C MET A 44 -3.12 22.74 -12.93
N VAL A 45 -2.69 23.72 -13.73
CA VAL A 45 -2.20 23.47 -15.10
C VAL A 45 -0.92 22.63 -15.09
N ILE A 46 0.02 22.90 -14.19
CA ILE A 46 1.25 22.11 -14.03
C ILE A 46 0.90 20.66 -13.65
N VAL A 47 -0.03 20.46 -12.72
CA VAL A 47 -0.49 19.12 -12.34
C VAL A 47 -1.14 18.40 -13.53
N LEU A 48 -2.03 19.06 -14.26
CA LEU A 48 -2.68 18.49 -15.45
C LEU A 48 -1.69 18.16 -16.57
N LEU A 49 -0.71 19.04 -16.80
CA LEU A 49 0.37 18.80 -17.77
C LEU A 49 1.25 17.63 -17.33
N THR A 50 1.59 17.55 -16.04
CA THR A 50 2.36 16.43 -15.49
C THR A 50 1.61 15.12 -15.66
N ILE A 51 0.30 15.08 -15.36
CA ILE A 51 -0.56 13.93 -15.63
C ILE A 51 -0.56 13.59 -17.12
N THR A 52 -0.69 14.58 -18.01
CA THR A 52 -0.76 14.34 -19.45
C THR A 52 0.57 13.83 -20.02
N VAL A 53 1.70 14.38 -19.56
CA VAL A 53 3.05 14.00 -20.00
C VAL A 53 3.43 12.64 -19.44
N ILE A 54 3.22 12.38 -18.14
CA ILE A 54 3.41 11.05 -17.55
C ILE A 54 2.53 10.05 -18.30
N SER A 55 1.27 10.42 -18.58
CA SER A 55 0.39 9.52 -19.29
C SER A 55 0.82 9.26 -20.72
N GLY A 56 1.30 10.26 -21.46
CA GLY A 56 1.80 10.08 -22.81
C GLY A 56 3.15 9.34 -22.89
N LEU A 57 3.96 9.40 -21.83
CA LEU A 57 5.25 8.70 -21.76
C LEU A 57 5.11 7.24 -21.30
N PHE A 58 4.16 6.95 -20.41
CA PHE A 58 4.01 5.64 -19.77
C PHE A 58 2.75 4.87 -20.16
N PHE A 59 1.73 5.53 -20.74
CA PHE A 59 0.53 4.87 -21.23
C PHE A 59 0.42 5.00 -22.75
N ALA A 60 0.58 3.88 -23.46
CA ALA A 60 0.25 3.84 -24.89
C ALA A 60 -1.23 4.25 -25.13
N HIS A 61 -1.49 4.97 -26.22
CA HIS A 61 -2.85 5.29 -26.67
C HIS A 61 -3.65 3.98 -26.85
N VAL A 62 -4.70 3.81 -26.05
CA VAL A 62 -5.63 2.68 -26.19
C VAL A 62 -6.41 2.88 -27.48
N HIS A 63 -6.00 2.20 -28.55
CA HIS A 63 -6.82 2.05 -29.74
C HIS A 63 -7.90 1.00 -29.46
N ALA A 64 -9.14 1.28 -29.87
CA ALA A 64 -10.18 0.26 -29.91
C ALA A 64 -9.70 -0.90 -30.80
N GLN A 65 -9.69 -2.11 -30.25
CA GLN A 65 -9.31 -3.32 -30.98
C GLN A 65 -10.35 -3.58 -32.08
N THR A 66 -9.98 -3.35 -33.34
CA THR A 66 -10.81 -3.71 -34.49
C THR A 66 -10.56 -5.19 -34.83
N GLY A 67 -11.26 -6.08 -34.13
CA GLY A 67 -11.24 -7.52 -34.36
C GLY A 67 -11.85 -8.27 -33.19
N ALA A 68 -12.65 -9.30 -33.44
CA ALA A 68 -13.06 -10.23 -32.39
C ALA A 68 -11.80 -10.91 -31.85
N PRO A 69 -11.54 -10.90 -30.52
CA PRO A 69 -10.37 -11.55 -29.97
C PRO A 69 -10.45 -13.04 -30.28
N GLU A 70 -9.37 -13.58 -30.85
CA GLU A 70 -9.18 -15.01 -31.00
C GLU A 70 -9.08 -15.58 -29.58
N VAL A 71 -10.13 -16.25 -29.12
CA VAL A 71 -10.20 -16.82 -27.76
C VAL A 71 -9.17 -17.93 -27.66
N LYS A 72 -8.01 -17.64 -27.06
CA LYS A 72 -7.05 -18.67 -26.67
C LYS A 72 -7.60 -19.34 -25.41
N GLY A 73 -7.34 -20.64 -25.21
CA GLY A 73 -7.86 -21.36 -24.05
C GLY A 73 -7.51 -20.74 -22.68
N ALA A 74 -6.45 -19.93 -22.61
CA ALA A 74 -6.07 -19.16 -21.43
C ALA A 74 -6.94 -17.90 -21.18
N ASP A 75 -7.73 -17.45 -22.16
CA ASP A 75 -8.60 -16.26 -22.02
C ASP A 75 -9.93 -16.57 -21.30
N VAL A 76 -10.15 -17.84 -20.91
CA VAL A 76 -11.38 -18.25 -20.23
C VAL A 76 -11.27 -17.94 -18.73
N VAL A 77 -11.88 -16.82 -18.33
CA VAL A 77 -12.04 -16.46 -16.93
C VAL A 77 -13.01 -17.43 -16.25
N ASN A 78 -12.53 -18.14 -15.22
CA ASN A 78 -13.36 -18.91 -14.31
C ASN A 78 -14.05 -17.95 -13.32
N PRO A 79 -15.38 -17.77 -13.40
CA PRO A 79 -16.08 -16.80 -12.56
C PRO A 79 -16.06 -17.18 -11.07
N VAL A 80 -16.06 -18.47 -10.75
CA VAL A 80 -16.10 -18.97 -9.37
C VAL A 80 -14.77 -18.72 -8.67
N ASN A 81 -13.66 -19.09 -9.29
CA ASN A 81 -12.33 -18.84 -8.74
C ASN A 81 -12.03 -17.33 -8.67
N THR A 82 -12.50 -16.57 -9.66
CA THR A 82 -12.38 -15.09 -9.65
C THR A 82 -13.18 -14.48 -8.51
N ALA A 83 -14.43 -14.90 -8.29
CA ALA A 83 -15.26 -14.41 -7.19
C ALA A 83 -14.66 -14.77 -5.83
N TRP A 84 -14.17 -16.00 -5.66
CA TRP A 84 -13.46 -16.43 -4.46
C TRP A 84 -12.23 -15.57 -4.18
N THR A 85 -11.39 -15.36 -5.20
CA THR A 85 -10.18 -14.53 -5.09
C THR A 85 -10.51 -13.08 -4.72
N LEU A 86 -11.59 -12.50 -5.27
CA LEU A 86 -12.04 -11.16 -4.90
C LEU A 86 -12.54 -11.07 -3.46
N ILE A 87 -13.34 -12.06 -3.02
CA ILE A 87 -13.80 -12.13 -1.62
C ILE A 87 -12.59 -12.21 -0.68
N ALA A 88 -11.63 -13.09 -1.00
CA ALA A 88 -10.40 -13.21 -0.25
C ALA A 88 -9.60 -11.90 -0.26
N ALA A 89 -9.49 -11.21 -1.40
CA ALA A 89 -8.82 -9.92 -1.51
C ALA A 89 -9.46 -8.85 -0.60
N PHE A 90 -10.79 -8.79 -0.54
CA PHE A 90 -11.49 -7.86 0.36
C PHE A 90 -11.30 -8.20 1.83
N LEU A 91 -11.25 -9.48 2.19
CA LEU A 91 -10.93 -9.93 3.55
C LEU A 91 -9.50 -9.54 3.95
N VAL A 92 -8.53 -9.76 3.05
CA VAL A 92 -7.13 -9.37 3.28
C VAL A 92 -6.99 -7.86 3.34
N PHE A 93 -7.62 -7.11 2.46
CA PHE A 93 -7.64 -5.65 2.54
C PHE A 93 -8.28 -5.16 3.86
N GLY A 94 -9.30 -5.87 4.35
CA GLY A 94 -9.88 -5.64 5.68
C GLY A 94 -8.88 -5.77 6.83
N MET A 95 -7.78 -6.51 6.66
CA MET A 95 -6.69 -6.56 7.64
C MET A 95 -6.07 -5.20 7.88
N GLN A 96 -6.13 -4.26 6.93
CA GLN A 96 -5.59 -2.91 7.13
C GLN A 96 -6.32 -2.13 8.23
N VAL A 97 -7.63 -2.34 8.35
CA VAL A 97 -8.38 -1.82 9.50
C VAL A 97 -7.89 -2.48 10.78
N GLY A 98 -7.65 -3.79 10.74
CA GLY A 98 -7.11 -4.57 11.84
C GLY A 98 -5.73 -4.07 12.31
N PHE A 99 -4.79 -3.85 11.38
CA PHE A 99 -3.47 -3.31 11.68
C PHE A 99 -3.56 -1.89 12.24
N THR A 100 -4.33 -1.02 11.60
CA THR A 100 -4.52 0.37 12.05
C THR A 100 -5.00 0.40 13.50
N MET A 101 -5.98 -0.44 13.85
CA MET A 101 -6.50 -0.55 15.23
C MET A 101 -5.49 -1.19 16.18
N LEU A 102 -4.81 -2.26 15.76
CA LEU A 102 -3.79 -2.93 16.57
C LEU A 102 -2.66 -1.96 16.94
N GLU A 103 -2.12 -1.28 15.94
CA GLU A 103 -1.06 -0.28 16.06
C GLU A 103 -1.50 0.92 16.88
N ALA A 104 -2.70 1.44 16.62
CA ALA A 104 -3.27 2.49 17.44
C ALA A 104 -3.31 2.03 18.89
N GLY A 105 -3.96 0.90 19.21
CA GLY A 105 -4.10 0.42 20.58
C GLY A 105 -2.78 0.21 21.33
N PHE A 106 -1.75 -0.31 20.65
CA PHE A 106 -0.42 -0.53 21.23
C PHE A 106 0.51 0.69 21.23
N CYS A 107 0.24 1.72 20.43
CA CYS A 107 0.98 2.98 20.52
C CYS A 107 0.60 3.77 21.78
N ARG A 108 1.32 4.85 22.09
CA ARG A 108 0.91 5.75 23.17
C ARG A 108 -0.12 6.73 22.62
N SER A 109 -0.99 7.24 23.49
CA SER A 109 -2.12 8.08 23.08
C SER A 109 -1.75 9.35 22.29
N ARG A 110 -0.52 9.85 22.42
CA ARG A 110 -0.07 11.05 21.69
C ARG A 110 0.38 10.74 20.24
N GLU A 111 0.61 9.48 19.91
CA GLU A 111 1.02 9.01 18.59
C GLU A 111 -0.15 8.47 17.78
N THR A 112 -1.31 8.22 18.40
CA THR A 112 -2.47 7.60 17.74
C THR A 112 -2.87 8.30 16.44
N VAL A 113 -2.95 9.64 16.43
CA VAL A 113 -3.31 10.39 15.21
C VAL A 113 -2.28 10.19 14.09
N ASN A 114 -1.00 10.10 14.45
CA ASN A 114 0.08 9.87 13.49
C ASN A 114 -0.04 8.47 12.87
N VAL A 115 -0.26 7.45 13.70
CA VAL A 115 -0.48 6.06 13.26
C VAL A 115 -1.68 5.96 12.31
N LEU A 116 -2.81 6.58 12.65
CA LEU A 116 -4.01 6.54 11.80
C LEU A 116 -3.76 7.14 10.41
N MET A 117 -3.00 8.24 10.35
CA MET A 117 -2.66 8.88 9.08
C MET A 117 -1.62 8.06 8.30
N GLU A 118 -0.63 7.51 8.98
CA GLU A 118 0.43 6.69 8.38
C GLU A 118 -0.14 5.44 7.72
N CYS A 119 -0.98 4.66 8.40
CA CYS A 119 -1.58 3.46 7.81
C CYS A 119 -2.38 3.76 6.54
N VAL A 120 -3.21 4.82 6.54
CA VAL A 120 -4.01 5.19 5.36
C VAL A 120 -3.12 5.63 4.19
N VAL A 121 -2.11 6.46 4.47
CA VAL A 121 -1.20 6.96 3.45
C VAL A 121 -0.31 5.83 2.91
N ASP A 122 0.15 4.93 3.77
CA ASP A 122 0.92 3.75 3.39
C ASP A 122 0.11 2.86 2.44
N THR A 123 -1.15 2.56 2.76
CA THR A 123 -2.04 1.81 1.88
C THR A 123 -2.24 2.47 0.51
N CYS A 124 -2.48 3.78 0.48
CA CYS A 124 -2.62 4.50 -0.78
C CYS A 124 -1.33 4.48 -1.61
N LEU A 125 -0.19 4.67 -0.96
CA LEU A 125 1.11 4.69 -1.61
C LEU A 125 1.50 3.28 -2.11
N CYS A 126 1.28 2.24 -1.30
CA CYS A 126 1.43 0.85 -1.68
C CYS A 126 0.60 0.53 -2.93
N GLY A 127 -0.68 0.89 -2.93
CA GLY A 127 -1.56 0.65 -4.08
C GLY A 127 -1.05 1.31 -5.36
N LEU A 128 -0.58 2.56 -5.28
CA LEU A 128 -0.03 3.29 -6.43
C LEU A 128 1.27 2.67 -6.94
N LEU A 129 2.19 2.30 -6.04
CA LEU A 129 3.49 1.73 -6.42
C LEU A 129 3.34 0.30 -6.95
N PHE A 130 2.49 -0.50 -6.32
CA PHE A 130 2.23 -1.87 -6.73
C PHE A 130 1.47 -1.92 -8.06
N TYR A 131 0.56 -0.97 -8.30
CA TYR A 131 -0.02 -0.73 -9.63
C TYR A 131 1.04 -0.34 -10.66
N ALA A 132 1.89 0.65 -10.35
CA ALA A 132 2.82 1.22 -11.33
C ALA A 132 3.92 0.24 -11.74
N PHE A 133 4.53 -0.47 -10.79
CA PHE A 133 5.65 -1.36 -11.08
C PHE A 133 5.82 -2.53 -10.10
N GLY A 134 5.25 -2.50 -8.89
CA GLY A 134 5.44 -3.60 -7.94
C GLY A 134 4.86 -4.93 -8.45
N PHE A 135 3.67 -4.93 -9.05
CA PHE A 135 3.11 -6.14 -9.65
C PHE A 135 3.95 -6.63 -10.84
N ALA A 136 4.45 -5.71 -11.66
CA ALA A 136 5.35 -6.02 -12.77
C ALA A 136 6.63 -6.73 -12.27
N PHE A 137 7.29 -6.17 -11.26
CA PHE A 137 8.49 -6.76 -10.69
C PHE A 137 8.24 -8.13 -10.06
N MET A 138 7.08 -8.33 -9.43
CA MET A 138 6.79 -9.54 -8.66
C MET A 138 6.24 -10.69 -9.50
N PHE A 139 5.25 -10.43 -10.35
CA PHE A 139 4.44 -11.49 -10.97
C PHE A 139 4.58 -11.59 -12.47
N SER A 140 5.29 -10.67 -13.13
CA SER A 140 5.54 -10.80 -14.57
C SER A 140 6.74 -11.69 -14.86
N HIS A 141 6.78 -12.24 -16.08
CA HIS A 141 7.96 -12.92 -16.59
C HIS A 141 9.17 -11.98 -16.69
N GLY A 142 10.36 -12.55 -16.49
CA GLY A 142 11.61 -11.81 -16.57
C GLY A 142 12.82 -12.72 -16.43
N ASN A 143 13.53 -12.61 -15.30
CA ASN A 143 14.62 -13.51 -14.94
C ASN A 143 14.45 -13.99 -13.50
N GLY A 144 15.36 -14.82 -13.01
CA GLY A 144 15.29 -15.35 -11.63
C GLY A 144 15.14 -14.32 -10.51
N LEU A 145 15.52 -13.06 -10.75
CA LEU A 145 15.55 -12.00 -9.75
C LEU A 145 14.36 -11.03 -9.81
N ILE A 146 13.80 -10.76 -11.00
CA ILE A 146 12.81 -9.69 -11.20
C ILE A 146 12.06 -9.85 -12.53
N GLY A 147 10.76 -9.49 -12.54
CA GLY A 147 9.93 -9.40 -13.73
C GLY A 147 10.09 -8.11 -14.55
N PHE A 148 9.76 -8.17 -15.85
CA PHE A 148 10.00 -7.09 -16.83
C PHE A 148 8.77 -6.59 -17.59
N HIS A 149 7.57 -7.11 -17.30
CA HIS A 149 6.36 -6.81 -18.07
C HIS A 149 5.22 -6.30 -17.18
N TRP A 150 4.19 -5.72 -17.81
CA TRP A 150 2.98 -5.20 -17.15
C TRP A 150 3.20 -4.00 -16.22
N PHE A 151 4.19 -3.15 -16.51
CA PHE A 151 4.29 -1.84 -15.88
C PHE A 151 2.97 -1.07 -16.07
N PHE A 152 2.45 -0.51 -14.97
CA PHE A 152 1.14 0.12 -14.89
C PHE A 152 -0.03 -0.76 -15.37
N LEU A 153 0.11 -2.08 -15.26
CA LEU A 153 -0.80 -3.09 -15.80
C LEU A 153 -1.06 -2.97 -17.31
N GLN A 154 -0.15 -2.33 -18.05
CA GLN A 154 -0.23 -2.24 -19.50
C GLN A 154 -0.09 -3.63 -20.13
N SER A 155 -0.89 -3.91 -21.15
CA SER A 155 -0.88 -5.19 -21.88
C SER A 155 -1.10 -6.42 -20.98
N ALA A 156 -1.78 -6.25 -19.85
CA ALA A 156 -2.18 -7.35 -19.00
C ALA A 156 -3.14 -8.30 -19.77
N PRO A 157 -2.90 -9.62 -19.76
CA PRO A 157 -3.81 -10.61 -20.33
C PRO A 157 -5.15 -10.64 -19.58
N ALA A 158 -6.12 -11.39 -20.12
CA ALA A 158 -7.43 -11.55 -19.46
C ALA A 158 -7.33 -12.28 -18.11
N THR A 159 -6.44 -13.27 -18.03
CA THR A 159 -6.20 -14.09 -16.84
C THR A 159 -4.73 -14.06 -16.44
N TYR A 160 -4.42 -14.36 -15.18
CA TYR A 160 -3.03 -14.53 -14.74
C TYR A 160 -2.57 -15.97 -14.98
N GLU A 161 -1.52 -16.17 -15.77
CA GLU A 161 -0.98 -17.48 -16.13
C GLU A 161 -2.09 -18.49 -16.52
N THR A 162 -1.99 -19.73 -16.04
CA THR A 162 -3.00 -20.77 -16.26
C THR A 162 -4.04 -20.83 -15.13
N THR A 163 -4.13 -19.81 -14.27
CA THR A 163 -5.03 -19.84 -13.10
C THR A 163 -6.51 -19.75 -13.49
N GLY A 164 -6.80 -19.19 -14.67
CA GLY A 164 -8.16 -18.87 -15.09
C GLY A 164 -8.82 -17.76 -14.25
N ILE A 165 -8.10 -17.10 -13.34
CA ILE A 165 -8.61 -15.96 -12.58
C ILE A 165 -8.39 -14.69 -13.38
N ALA A 166 -9.39 -13.79 -13.39
CA ALA A 166 -9.25 -12.47 -13.99
C ALA A 166 -8.00 -11.75 -13.47
N PHE A 167 -7.16 -11.23 -14.37
CA PHE A 167 -5.86 -10.65 -14.02
C PHE A 167 -5.96 -9.55 -12.94
N LEU A 168 -6.97 -8.68 -13.05
CA LEU A 168 -7.20 -7.61 -12.07
C LEU A 168 -7.63 -8.12 -10.69
N ALA A 169 -8.27 -9.28 -10.60
CA ALA A 169 -8.60 -9.90 -9.32
C ALA A 169 -7.33 -10.43 -8.63
N VAL A 170 -6.40 -11.03 -9.39
CA VAL A 170 -5.09 -11.42 -8.87
C VAL A 170 -4.28 -10.19 -8.44
N TRP A 171 -4.28 -9.12 -9.24
CA TRP A 171 -3.64 -7.87 -8.85
C TRP A 171 -4.19 -7.32 -7.53
N LEU A 172 -5.51 -7.27 -7.37
CA LEU A 172 -6.14 -6.76 -6.14
C LEU A 172 -5.79 -7.63 -4.93
N PHE A 173 -5.82 -8.96 -5.11
CA PHE A 173 -5.44 -9.91 -4.07
C PHE A 173 -3.99 -9.69 -3.63
N GLN A 174 -3.06 -9.61 -4.58
CA GLN A 174 -1.64 -9.45 -4.30
C GLN A 174 -1.27 -8.05 -3.78
N PHE A 175 -2.00 -7.02 -4.19
CA PHE A 175 -1.89 -5.68 -3.60
C PHE A 175 -2.16 -5.74 -2.09
N ALA A 176 -3.19 -6.46 -1.67
CA ALA A 176 -3.53 -6.56 -0.25
C ALA A 176 -2.42 -7.28 0.58
N PHE A 177 -1.67 -8.19 -0.03
CA PHE A 177 -0.50 -8.85 0.58
C PHE A 177 0.70 -7.90 0.65
N ALA A 178 0.98 -7.16 -0.42
CA ALA A 178 2.02 -6.13 -0.45
C ALA A 178 1.79 -5.09 0.66
N ASP A 179 0.55 -4.63 0.78
CA ASP A 179 0.13 -3.68 1.80
C ASP A 179 0.26 -4.28 3.21
N THR A 180 -0.06 -5.57 3.40
CA THR A 180 0.16 -6.26 4.68
C THR A 180 1.64 -6.26 5.06
N CYS A 181 2.54 -6.50 4.10
CA CYS A 181 3.99 -6.48 4.35
C CYS A 181 4.49 -5.08 4.77
N SER A 182 3.99 -4.03 4.10
CA SER A 182 4.34 -2.64 4.41
C SER A 182 3.88 -2.25 5.83
N THR A 183 2.64 -2.56 6.19
CA THR A 183 2.08 -2.20 7.49
C THR A 183 2.74 -2.94 8.67
N ILE A 184 3.23 -4.17 8.48
CA ILE A 184 4.06 -4.84 9.51
C ILE A 184 5.29 -3.99 9.85
N THR A 185 5.87 -3.34 8.84
CA THR A 185 7.06 -2.50 8.98
C THR A 185 6.74 -1.21 9.74
N SER A 186 5.62 -0.53 9.42
CA SER A 186 5.20 0.71 10.10
C SER A 186 5.04 0.51 11.59
N GLY A 187 4.30 -0.54 11.99
CA GLY A 187 3.93 -0.81 13.38
C GLY A 187 5.13 -0.94 14.32
N ALA A 188 6.22 -1.53 13.81
CA ALA A 188 7.44 -1.70 14.58
C ALA A 188 8.14 -0.37 14.87
N MET A 189 8.02 0.62 13.98
CA MET A 189 8.77 1.88 14.02
C MET A 189 8.01 3.06 14.65
N ILE A 190 6.72 2.88 14.96
CA ILE A 190 5.84 3.88 15.57
C ILE A 190 6.49 4.71 16.68
N GLY A 191 6.23 6.02 16.64
CA GLY A 191 6.55 6.97 17.70
C GLY A 191 8.02 7.36 17.79
N ARG A 192 8.80 7.05 16.75
CA ARG A 192 10.13 7.61 16.50
C ARG A 192 10.51 7.74 15.03
N THR A 193 9.76 7.16 14.09
CA THR A 193 9.81 7.59 12.69
C THR A 193 9.06 8.91 12.54
N GLY A 194 9.58 9.81 11.72
CA GLY A 194 8.82 10.97 11.26
C GLY A 194 8.18 10.64 9.92
N PHE A 195 7.04 11.27 9.64
CA PHE A 195 6.22 11.04 8.45
C PHE A 195 6.97 10.94 7.10
N VAL A 196 8.03 11.73 6.89
CA VAL A 196 8.85 11.64 5.67
C VAL A 196 9.60 10.31 5.60
N GLY A 197 10.12 9.84 6.73
CA GLY A 197 10.71 8.50 6.84
C GLY A 197 9.68 7.41 6.56
N ASP A 198 8.43 7.62 6.98
CA ASP A 198 7.33 6.69 6.68
C ASP A 198 7.02 6.57 5.19
N LEU A 199 6.95 7.72 4.50
CA LEU A 199 6.82 7.73 3.04
C LEU A 199 8.01 7.05 2.34
N LEU A 200 9.24 7.31 2.79
CA LEU A 200 10.43 6.76 2.16
C LEU A 200 10.55 5.25 2.35
N TYR A 201 10.25 4.71 3.55
CA TYR A 201 10.25 3.26 3.72
C TYR A 201 9.12 2.65 2.90
N SER A 202 7.91 3.23 2.89
CA SER A 202 6.78 2.70 2.12
C SER A 202 7.11 2.60 0.62
N VAL A 203 7.75 3.62 0.05
CA VAL A 203 8.28 3.56 -1.32
C VAL A 203 9.26 2.42 -1.51
N ALA A 204 10.22 2.27 -0.60
CA ALA A 204 11.24 1.24 -0.69
C ALA A 204 10.64 -0.18 -0.56
N VAL A 205 9.74 -0.40 0.39
CA VAL A 205 9.15 -1.70 0.68
C VAL A 205 8.17 -2.10 -0.41
N SER A 206 7.12 -1.31 -0.62
CA SER A 206 6.02 -1.64 -1.53
C SER A 206 6.42 -1.54 -3.00
N GLY A 207 7.38 -0.66 -3.32
CA GLY A 207 7.86 -0.46 -4.68
C GLY A 207 8.98 -1.41 -5.11
N PHE A 208 9.87 -1.81 -4.19
CA PHE A 208 11.11 -2.50 -4.56
C PHE A 208 11.37 -3.76 -3.73
N ILE A 209 11.53 -3.64 -2.42
CA ILE A 209 12.01 -4.76 -1.58
C ILE A 209 11.01 -5.92 -1.59
N TYR A 210 9.74 -5.66 -1.27
CA TYR A 210 8.70 -6.68 -1.26
C TYR A 210 8.49 -7.31 -2.64
N PRO A 211 8.22 -6.56 -3.73
CA PRO A 211 7.94 -7.19 -5.01
C PRO A 211 9.13 -7.92 -5.62
N ILE A 212 10.36 -7.45 -5.42
CA ILE A 212 11.57 -8.13 -5.95
C ILE A 212 11.82 -9.44 -5.21
N ILE A 213 11.77 -9.44 -3.88
CA ILE A 213 11.98 -10.69 -3.12
C ILE A 213 10.77 -11.63 -3.31
N GLY A 214 9.57 -11.07 -3.41
CA GLY A 214 8.35 -11.81 -3.76
C GLY A 214 8.50 -12.52 -5.11
N HIS A 215 9.14 -11.90 -6.10
CA HIS A 215 9.43 -12.54 -7.38
C HIS A 215 10.28 -13.80 -7.22
N TRP A 216 11.25 -13.80 -6.29
CA TRP A 216 12.12 -14.95 -6.10
C TRP A 216 11.33 -16.20 -5.72
N ALA A 217 10.32 -16.05 -4.85
CA ALA A 217 9.55 -17.15 -4.27
C ALA A 217 8.24 -17.45 -5.01
N TRP A 218 7.55 -16.44 -5.55
CA TRP A 218 6.22 -16.56 -6.16
C TRP A 218 6.14 -16.10 -7.61
N GLY A 219 7.19 -15.45 -8.12
CA GLY A 219 7.27 -15.08 -9.53
C GLY A 219 7.43 -16.32 -10.42
N PRO A 220 6.92 -16.28 -11.66
CA PRO A 220 6.94 -17.44 -12.56
C PRO A 220 8.36 -17.94 -12.87
N ASP A 221 9.35 -17.02 -12.87
CA ASP A 221 10.74 -17.33 -13.16
C ASP A 221 11.64 -17.31 -11.91
N GLY A 222 11.06 -17.10 -10.73
CA GLY A 222 11.79 -16.85 -9.48
C GLY A 222 12.84 -17.91 -9.15
N TRP A 223 14.04 -17.48 -8.75
CA TRP A 223 15.13 -18.43 -8.51
C TRP A 223 14.89 -19.35 -7.29
N LEU A 224 14.10 -18.91 -6.30
CA LEU A 224 13.64 -19.77 -5.19
C LEU A 224 12.46 -20.64 -5.61
N ALA A 225 11.53 -20.12 -6.41
CA ALA A 225 10.42 -20.89 -6.95
C ALA A 225 10.90 -22.06 -7.80
N THR A 226 11.93 -21.84 -8.61
CA THR A 226 12.51 -22.83 -9.55
C THR A 226 13.67 -23.64 -8.96
N MET A 227 14.13 -23.34 -7.74
CA MET A 227 15.24 -24.07 -7.12
C MET A 227 14.93 -25.57 -7.01
N GLY A 228 15.97 -26.40 -6.90
CA GLY A 228 15.79 -27.86 -6.76
C GLY A 228 15.28 -28.58 -8.02
N SER A 229 15.04 -27.86 -9.11
CA SER A 229 14.80 -28.44 -10.44
C SER A 229 16.08 -28.46 -11.29
N ASP A 230 16.12 -29.32 -12.30
CA ASP A 230 17.28 -29.47 -13.19
C ASP A 230 17.63 -28.15 -13.89
N GLY A 231 18.91 -27.75 -13.84
CA GLY A 231 19.38 -26.50 -14.43
C GLY A 231 19.19 -25.25 -13.55
N HIS A 232 18.55 -25.38 -12.38
CA HIS A 232 18.34 -24.29 -11.43
C HIS A 232 19.19 -24.42 -10.16
N PHE A 233 19.15 -23.38 -9.32
CA PHE A 233 19.92 -23.34 -8.08
C PHE A 233 19.61 -24.55 -7.19
N TYR A 234 20.67 -25.19 -6.69
CA TYR A 234 20.58 -26.32 -5.75
C TYR A 234 19.70 -27.49 -6.25
N ALA A 235 19.82 -27.84 -7.54
CA ALA A 235 19.07 -28.92 -8.20
C ALA A 235 19.04 -30.26 -7.42
N SER A 236 20.11 -30.60 -6.69
CA SER A 236 20.18 -31.81 -5.87
C SER A 236 19.13 -31.88 -4.74
N LEU A 237 18.48 -30.75 -4.40
CA LEU A 237 17.41 -30.73 -3.40
C LEU A 237 16.14 -31.42 -3.88
N GLY A 238 15.87 -31.42 -5.19
CA GLY A 238 14.71 -32.09 -5.80
C GLY A 238 13.36 -31.41 -5.54
N THR A 239 13.33 -30.23 -4.91
CA THR A 239 12.10 -29.48 -4.63
C THR A 239 12.36 -27.97 -4.56
N GLY A 240 11.36 -27.19 -4.99
CA GLY A 240 11.38 -25.73 -4.93
C GLY A 240 11.08 -25.18 -3.55
N PHE A 241 11.30 -23.89 -3.37
CA PHE A 241 10.89 -23.19 -2.15
C PHE A 241 9.36 -23.13 -2.08
N HIS A 242 8.78 -23.51 -0.93
CA HIS A 242 7.34 -23.46 -0.71
C HIS A 242 6.99 -22.46 0.39
N ASP A 243 6.22 -21.44 0.01
CA ASP A 243 5.58 -20.52 0.94
C ASP A 243 4.13 -20.32 0.48
N PHE A 244 3.20 -20.99 1.14
CA PHE A 244 1.82 -21.11 0.65
C PHE A 244 1.08 -19.77 0.62
N ALA A 245 1.16 -19.00 1.70
CA ALA A 245 0.43 -17.75 1.86
C ALA A 245 1.31 -16.58 2.35
N GLY A 246 2.62 -16.76 2.47
CA GLY A 246 3.52 -15.63 2.73
C GLY A 246 4.05 -15.57 4.16
N SER A 247 4.23 -16.72 4.81
CA SER A 247 4.99 -16.78 6.08
C SER A 247 6.39 -16.20 5.92
N THR A 248 7.01 -16.42 4.76
CA THR A 248 8.25 -15.76 4.39
C THR A 248 7.98 -14.45 3.65
N VAL A 249 7.33 -14.52 2.49
CA VAL A 249 7.20 -13.41 1.54
C VAL A 249 6.52 -12.18 2.16
N VAL A 250 5.53 -12.36 3.03
CA VAL A 250 4.87 -11.23 3.69
C VAL A 250 5.46 -11.01 5.09
N HIS A 251 5.38 -12.02 5.96
CA HIS A 251 5.64 -11.83 7.38
C HIS A 251 7.11 -11.78 7.74
N THR A 252 7.94 -12.66 7.18
CA THR A 252 9.38 -12.64 7.45
C THR A 252 10.03 -11.42 6.81
N ILE A 253 9.70 -11.10 5.56
CA ILE A 253 10.20 -9.88 4.89
C ILE A 253 9.83 -8.65 5.72
N GLY A 254 8.54 -8.45 6.02
CA GLY A 254 8.07 -7.31 6.83
C GLY A 254 8.75 -7.29 8.22
N GLY A 255 8.89 -8.44 8.87
CA GLY A 255 9.55 -8.57 10.17
C GLY A 255 11.03 -8.22 10.16
N PHE A 256 11.78 -8.61 9.12
CA PHE A 256 13.20 -8.26 9.00
C PHE A 256 13.42 -6.81 8.62
N ILE A 257 12.55 -6.22 7.80
CA ILE A 257 12.59 -4.78 7.50
C ILE A 257 12.25 -3.99 8.78
N ALA A 258 11.20 -4.39 9.50
CA ALA A 258 10.85 -3.85 10.82
C ALA A 258 12.02 -3.92 11.81
N LEU A 259 12.74 -5.05 11.85
CA LEU A 259 13.92 -5.23 12.69
C LEU A 259 15.04 -4.27 12.29
N ALA A 260 15.36 -4.18 11.00
CA ALA A 260 16.38 -3.28 10.49
C ALA A 260 16.04 -1.81 10.82
N GLY A 261 14.79 -1.40 10.58
CA GLY A 261 14.29 -0.07 10.95
C GLY A 261 14.37 0.20 12.45
N ALA A 262 14.00 -0.77 13.29
CA ALA A 262 14.09 -0.65 14.74
C ALA A 262 15.55 -0.55 15.25
N ILE A 263 16.51 -1.24 14.60
CA ILE A 263 17.94 -1.12 14.91
C ILE A 263 18.45 0.28 14.56
N VAL A 264 18.13 0.79 13.36
CA VAL A 264 18.59 2.10 12.88
C VAL A 264 17.99 3.25 13.70
N LEU A 265 16.69 3.21 13.98
CA LEU A 265 16.00 4.24 14.77
C LEU A 265 16.33 4.17 16.26
N GLY A 266 16.70 2.98 16.75
CA GLY A 266 16.94 2.72 18.15
C GLY A 266 15.66 2.75 19.02
N PRO A 267 15.83 2.69 20.34
CA PRO A 267 14.72 2.64 21.27
C PRO A 267 13.94 3.95 21.36
N ARG A 268 12.61 3.81 21.57
CA ARG A 268 11.71 4.94 21.86
C ARG A 268 12.21 5.77 23.04
N LEU A 269 12.09 7.09 22.93
CA LEU A 269 12.39 8.01 24.04
C LEU A 269 11.60 7.61 25.30
N GLY A 270 12.31 7.49 26.42
CA GLY A 270 11.75 7.06 27.70
C GLY A 270 11.62 5.55 27.88
N ARG A 271 12.07 4.73 26.92
CA ARG A 271 12.06 3.27 27.06
C ARG A 271 13.00 2.82 28.18
N LYS A 272 12.45 2.20 29.23
CA LYS A 272 13.20 1.46 30.25
C LYS A 272 13.15 -0.03 29.95
N PHE A 273 14.32 -0.67 29.84
CA PHE A 273 14.40 -2.11 29.56
C PHE A 273 14.36 -2.93 30.85
N LYS A 274 14.07 -4.23 30.72
CA LYS A 274 14.01 -5.16 31.87
C LYS A 274 15.30 -5.17 32.70
N ARG A 275 16.47 -5.09 32.04
CA ARG A 275 17.78 -4.98 32.69
C ARG A 275 17.95 -3.72 33.54
N ASP A 276 17.19 -2.67 33.21
CA ASP A 276 17.20 -1.37 33.89
C ASP A 276 15.99 -1.21 34.85
N GLY A 277 15.34 -2.31 35.22
CA GLY A 277 14.14 -2.32 36.08
C GLY A 277 12.84 -1.89 35.39
N GLY A 278 12.82 -1.82 34.06
CA GLY A 278 11.63 -1.53 33.26
C GLY A 278 10.75 -2.76 32.98
N ALA A 279 9.55 -2.51 32.46
CA ALA A 279 8.60 -3.53 32.01
C ALA A 279 8.23 -3.27 30.53
N PRO A 280 7.55 -4.19 29.81
CA PRO A 280 6.94 -3.88 28.51
C PRO A 280 6.09 -2.60 28.61
N MET A 281 6.08 -1.79 27.55
CA MET A 281 5.18 -0.63 27.54
C MET A 281 3.75 -1.12 27.43
N LEU A 282 2.87 -0.59 28.29
CA LEU A 282 1.47 -0.92 28.26
C LEU A 282 0.81 -0.26 27.02
N PRO A 283 -0.15 -0.95 26.39
CA PRO A 283 -0.97 -0.34 25.34
C PRO A 283 -1.75 0.84 25.92
N HIS A 284 -1.99 1.88 25.12
CA HIS A 284 -2.83 2.99 25.57
C HIS A 284 -4.32 2.60 25.59
N ASP A 285 -4.74 1.69 24.69
CA ASP A 285 -6.09 1.15 24.64
C ASP A 285 -6.07 -0.32 24.19
N LEU A 286 -6.26 -1.22 25.15
CA LEU A 286 -6.28 -2.66 24.88
C LEU A 286 -7.56 -3.09 24.14
N THR A 287 -8.67 -2.37 24.28
CA THR A 287 -9.93 -2.68 23.59
C THR A 287 -9.76 -2.49 22.09
N ILE A 288 -9.16 -1.37 21.69
CA ILE A 288 -8.84 -1.11 20.28
C ILE A 288 -7.83 -2.12 19.77
N ALA A 289 -6.77 -2.42 20.55
CA ALA A 289 -5.76 -3.39 20.16
C ALA A 289 -6.35 -4.79 19.91
N VAL A 290 -7.19 -5.28 20.82
CA VAL A 290 -7.84 -6.60 20.71
C VAL A 290 -8.84 -6.61 19.57
N SER A 291 -9.62 -5.54 19.39
CA SER A 291 -10.55 -5.42 18.26
C SER A 291 -9.80 -5.48 16.92
N GLY A 292 -8.66 -4.79 16.82
CA GLY A 292 -7.78 -4.89 15.65
C GLY A 292 -7.27 -6.31 15.42
N GLY A 293 -6.79 -6.98 16.48
CA GLY A 293 -6.36 -8.37 16.42
C GLY A 293 -7.44 -9.35 15.94
N LEU A 294 -8.69 -9.16 16.35
CA LEU A 294 -9.82 -9.99 15.89
C LEU A 294 -10.16 -9.74 14.42
N ILE A 295 -10.08 -8.49 13.95
CA ILE A 295 -10.26 -8.14 12.54
C ILE A 295 -9.13 -8.75 11.69
N LEU A 296 -7.89 -8.70 12.17
CA LEU A 296 -6.76 -9.37 11.51
C LEU A 296 -7.02 -10.88 11.38
N TRP A 297 -7.43 -11.54 12.47
CA TRP A 297 -7.78 -12.96 12.42
C TRP A 297 -8.86 -13.22 11.37
N PHE A 298 -9.94 -12.43 11.36
CA PHE A 298 -10.98 -12.57 10.36
C PHE A 298 -10.46 -12.42 8.92
N GLY A 299 -9.60 -11.42 8.67
CA GLY A 299 -8.97 -11.23 7.36
C GLY A 299 -8.04 -12.38 6.96
N TRP A 300 -7.44 -13.08 7.92
CA TRP A 300 -6.61 -14.27 7.68
C TRP A 300 -7.36 -15.43 7.02
N TYR A 301 -8.70 -15.49 7.12
CA TYR A 301 -9.52 -16.42 6.36
C TYR A 301 -9.55 -16.12 4.85
N GLY A 302 -9.29 -14.87 4.45
CA GLY A 302 -8.98 -14.54 3.05
C GLY A 302 -7.53 -14.79 2.70
N PHE A 303 -6.61 -14.51 3.63
CA PHE A 303 -5.16 -14.59 3.40
C PHE A 303 -4.71 -16.02 3.09
N ASN A 304 -5.04 -16.97 3.95
CA ASN A 304 -4.58 -18.35 3.82
C ASN A 304 -5.44 -19.12 2.78
N PRO A 305 -6.74 -19.36 3.01
CA PRO A 305 -7.60 -20.03 2.02
C PRO A 305 -7.63 -19.37 0.65
N GLY A 306 -7.58 -18.05 0.55
CA GLY A 306 -7.56 -17.36 -0.75
C GLY A 306 -6.31 -17.66 -1.57
N SER A 307 -5.20 -18.05 -0.93
CA SER A 307 -3.95 -18.40 -1.60
C SER A 307 -4.01 -19.73 -2.35
N THR A 308 -5.09 -20.51 -2.21
CA THR A 308 -5.35 -21.64 -3.13
C THR A 308 -5.65 -21.16 -4.55
N LEU A 309 -6.12 -19.91 -4.70
CA LEU A 309 -6.58 -19.34 -5.98
C LEU A 309 -7.70 -20.19 -6.63
N SER A 310 -8.42 -20.94 -5.81
CA SER A 310 -9.39 -21.93 -6.24
C SER A 310 -10.47 -22.10 -5.17
N ALA A 311 -11.74 -22.07 -5.59
CA ALA A 311 -12.85 -22.26 -4.66
C ALA A 311 -13.10 -23.75 -4.31
N MET A 312 -12.32 -24.66 -4.89
CA MET A 312 -12.56 -26.10 -4.83
C MET A 312 -11.52 -26.86 -3.98
N ASP A 313 -10.41 -26.20 -3.61
CA ASP A 313 -9.31 -26.76 -2.81
C ASP A 313 -9.47 -26.40 -1.32
#